data_AF-A0A1Q7CNV3-F1
#
_entry.id   AF-A0A1Q7CNV3-F1
#
_cell.length_a   1.000
_cell.length_b   1.000
_cell.length_c   1.000
_cell.angle_alpha   90.00
_cell.angle_beta   90.00
_cell.angle_gamma   90.00
#
_symmetry.space_group_name_H-M   'P 1'
#
loop_
_entity.id
_entity.type
_entity.pdbx_description
1 polymer ?
#
loop_
_entity_poly.entity_id
_entity_poly.type
_entity_poly.pdbx_seq_one_letter_code
_entity_poly.pdbx_strand_id
1 'polypeptide(L)' 'MASGVETAVECWMAQIDEALTDLHLTSLGRLNAVTQILANYKRLTGKEHLQRRTRSGQCSMVSEAVRSTGNWPLTTDH' A
#
# COMPACT_ATOMS: atom_id res chain seq x y z
N MET A 1 -4.95 23.35 -5.81
CA MET A 1 -5.46 22.01 -6.17
C MET A 1 -4.98 21.05 -5.10
N ALA A 2 -5.90 20.28 -4.50
CA ALA A 2 -5.73 19.26 -3.45
C ALA A 2 -5.19 19.62 -2.04
N SER A 3 -4.93 20.88 -1.69
CA SER A 3 -4.23 21.26 -0.43
C SER A 3 -4.71 20.55 0.84
N GLY A 4 -6.02 20.28 0.98
CA GLY A 4 -6.54 19.57 2.15
C GLY A 4 -6.06 18.13 2.30
N VAL A 5 -5.81 17.42 1.19
CA VAL A 5 -5.29 16.04 1.23
C VAL A 5 -3.83 16.03 1.65
N GLU A 6 -2.98 16.84 1.01
CA GLU A 6 -1.57 16.88 1.42
C GLU A 6 -1.37 17.49 2.83
N THR A 7 -2.18 18.45 3.26
CA THR A 7 -2.19 18.88 4.68
C THR A 7 -2.61 17.76 5.63
N ALA A 8 -3.63 16.96 5.29
CA ALA A 8 -4.02 15.81 6.11
C ALA A 8 -2.91 14.75 6.19
N VAL A 9 -2.20 14.51 5.09
CA VAL A 9 -1.05 13.60 5.04
C VAL A 9 0.10 14.14 5.89
N GLU A 10 0.46 15.41 5.78
CA GLU A 10 1.49 16.05 6.60
C GLU A 10 1.15 15.97 8.09
N CYS A 11 -0.10 16.26 8.47
CA CYS A 11 -0.57 16.12 9.84
C CYS A 11 -0.43 14.68 10.36
N TRP A 12 -0.71 13.66 9.54
CA TRP A 12 -0.53 12.27 9.95
C TRP A 12 0.94 11.86 10.03
N MET A 13 1.79 12.35 9.12
CA MET A 13 3.23 12.12 9.20
C MET A 13 3.82 12.71 10.49
N ALA A 14 3.42 13.93 10.86
CA ALA A 14 3.84 14.58 12.10
C ALA A 14 3.41 13.77 13.35
N GLN A 15 2.16 13.29 13.38
CA GLN A 15 1.66 12.46 14.49
C GLN A 15 2.40 11.12 14.62
N ILE A 16 2.75 10.48 13.49
CA ILE A 16 3.51 9.23 13.49
C ILE A 16 4.95 9.47 13.98
N ASP A 17 5.57 10.56 13.54
CA ASP A 17 6.93 10.94 13.96
C ASP A 17 7.00 11.24 15.46
N GLU A 18 6.04 12.00 15.99
CA GLU A 18 5.90 12.26 17.42
C GLU A 18 5.72 10.95 18.21
N ALA A 19 4.84 10.07 17.77
CA ALA A 19 4.62 8.77 18.42
C ALA A 19 5.85 7.85 18.39
N LEU A 20 6.71 7.95 17.36
CA LEU A 20 7.94 7.16 17.23
C LEU A 20 9.14 7.76 17.97
N THR A 21 9.15 9.07 18.17
CA THR A 21 10.23 9.79 18.87
C THR A 21 9.92 10.02 20.35
N ASP A 22 8.71 9.68 20.82
CA ASP A 22 8.35 9.74 22.22
C ASP A 22 9.29 8.88 23.09
N LEU A 23 10.13 9.56 23.88
CA LEU A 23 11.09 8.96 24.80
C LEU A 23 10.46 8.49 26.11
N HIS A 24 9.25 8.94 26.43
CA HIS A 24 8.50 8.50 27.61
C HIS A 24 7.84 7.13 27.40
N LEU A 25 7.73 6.68 26.15
CA LEU A 25 7.18 5.39 25.81
C LEU A 25 8.27 4.35 25.58
N THR A 26 7.97 3.12 25.99
CA THR A 26 8.76 1.96 25.56
C THR A 26 8.61 1.74 24.05
N SER A 27 9.53 0.99 23.44
CA SER A 27 9.40 0.64 22.00
C SER A 27 8.06 -0.01 21.67
N LEU A 28 7.51 -0.83 22.57
CA LEU A 28 6.16 -1.40 22.41
C LEU A 28 5.07 -0.32 22.52
N GLY A 29 5.20 0.61 23.46
CA GLY A 29 4.28 1.74 23.62
C GLY A 29 4.21 2.62 22.37
N ARG A 30 5.37 2.94 21.78
CA ARG A 30 5.46 3.69 20.52
C ARG A 30 4.76 2.99 19.36
N LEU A 31 5.03 1.68 19.19
CA LEU A 31 4.36 0.89 18.14
C LEU A 31 2.84 0.79 18.35
N ASN A 32 2.40 0.69 19.61
CA ASN A 32 0.97 0.71 19.92
C ASN A 32 0.32 2.06 19.58
N ALA A 33 0.99 3.18 19.88
CA ALA A 33 0.52 4.51 19.51
C ALA A 33 0.40 4.68 17.98
N VAL A 34 1.42 4.27 17.21
CA VAL A 34 1.37 4.26 15.74
C VAL A 34 0.23 3.38 15.22
N THR A 35 -0.01 2.22 15.84
CA THR A 35 -1.12 1.33 15.46
C THR A 35 -2.48 2.02 15.63
N GLN A 36 -2.66 2.81 16.70
CA GLN A 36 -3.89 3.58 16.92
C GLN A 36 -4.07 4.69 15.87
N ILE A 37 -3.00 5.41 15.52
CA ILE A 37 -3.02 6.43 14.45
C ILE A 37 -3.46 5.79 13.12
N LEU A 38 -2.87 4.64 12.76
CA LEU A 38 -3.22 3.90 11.54
C LEU A 38 -4.65 3.35 11.56
N ALA A 39 -5.15 2.93 12.72
CA ALA A 39 -6.55 2.50 12.87
C ALA A 39 -7.51 3.67 12.62
N ASN A 40 -7.22 4.85 13.17
CA ASN A 40 -8.01 6.06 12.94
C ASN A 40 -7.99 6.48 11.45
N TYR A 41 -6.84 6.43 10.79
CA TYR A 41 -6.76 6.67 9.34
C TYR A 41 -7.66 5.71 8.55
N LYS A 42 -7.60 4.41 8.84
CA LYS A 42 -8.41 3.39 8.15
C LYS A 42 -9.90 3.65 8.34
N ARG A 43 -10.30 4.04 9.56
CA ARG A 43 -11.69 4.41 9.88
C ARG A 43 -12.16 5.62 9.08
N LEU A 44 -11.37 6.69 9.09
CA LEU A 44 -11.71 7.94 8.42
C LEU A 44 -11.74 7.83 6.89
N THR A 45 -10.93 6.94 6.32
CA THR A 45 -10.86 6.73 4.86
C THR A 45 -11.74 5.59 4.34
N GLY A 46 -12.51 4.92 5.21
CA GLY A 46 -13.30 3.74 4.85
C GLY A 46 -12.45 2.53 4.42
N LYS A 47 -11.14 2.55 4.71
CA LYS A 47 -10.15 1.52 4.37
C LYS A 47 -10.04 0.43 5.44
N GLU A 48 -10.99 0.36 6.37
CA GLU A 48 -11.04 -0.66 7.42
C GLU A 48 -11.00 -2.08 6.83
N HIS A 49 -11.68 -2.28 5.70
CA HIS A 49 -11.72 -3.55 4.96
C HIS A 49 -10.43 -3.88 4.18
N LEU A 50 -9.47 -2.96 4.07
CA LEU A 50 -8.18 -3.26 3.43
C LEU A 50 -7.23 -4.05 4.35
N GLN A 51 -7.57 -4.23 5.63
CA GLN A 51 -6.93 -5.22 6.47
C GLN A 51 -7.36 -6.61 5.98
N ARG A 52 -6.46 -7.29 5.26
CA ARG A 52 -6.56 -8.66 4.71
C ARG A 52 -6.87 -8.76 3.21
N ARG A 53 -6.17 -7.99 2.37
CA ARG A 53 -5.72 -8.52 1.06
C ARG A 53 -4.25 -8.90 1.10
N THR A 54 -3.95 -9.83 2.00
CA THR A 54 -2.75 -10.66 1.88
C THR A 54 -3.21 -12.08 2.21
N ARG A 55 -3.20 -12.94 1.19
CA ARG A 55 -3.47 -14.40 1.24
C ARG A 55 -4.92 -14.87 1.04
N SER A 56 -5.57 -14.45 -0.04
CA SER A 56 -6.56 -15.28 -0.73
C SER A 56 -6.41 -15.06 -2.24
N GLY A 57 -6.35 -16.15 -2.99
CA GLY A 57 -5.73 -16.25 -4.31
C GLY A 57 -6.31 -15.34 -5.38
N GLN A 58 -5.42 -14.60 -6.03
CA GLN A 58 -5.46 -14.24 -7.44
C GLN A 58 -3.99 -14.25 -7.93
N CYS A 59 -3.34 -15.41 -8.06
CA CYS A 59 -3.21 -16.05 -9.36
C CYS A 59 -4.54 -16.09 -10.12
N SER A 60 -4.83 -15.05 -10.89
CA SER A 60 -5.78 -15.13 -11.98
C SER A 60 -5.12 -14.49 -13.20
N MET A 61 -4.52 -15.38 -14.01
CA MET A 61 -4.06 -15.21 -15.39
C MET A 61 -3.24 -13.96 -15.75
N VAL A 62 -1.93 -14.02 -15.46
CA VAL A 62 -0.90 -13.56 -16.40
C VAL A 62 0.09 -14.70 -16.56
N SER A 63 -0.26 -15.69 -17.37
CA SER A 63 0.66 -16.71 -17.90
C SER A 63 -0.08 -17.54 -18.95
N GLU A 64 -0.50 -16.92 -20.05
CA GLU A 64 -0.58 -17.61 -21.36
C GLU A 64 -0.78 -16.60 -22.52
N ALA A 65 0.11 -15.61 -22.60
CA ALA A 65 0.38 -14.91 -23.86
C ALA A 65 1.80 -15.20 -24.37
N VAL A 66 2.39 -16.33 -23.93
CA VAL A 66 3.70 -16.82 -24.38
C VAL A 66 3.59 -18.21 -25.03
N ARG A 67 2.47 -18.44 -25.72
CA ARG A 67 2.31 -19.61 -26.60
C ARG A 67 1.41 -19.31 -27.82
N SER A 68 1.35 -18.06 -28.26
CA SER A 68 0.68 -17.67 -29.52
C SER A 68 1.43 -16.56 -30.27
N THR A 69 2.76 -16.54 -30.15
CA THR A 69 3.64 -15.70 -30.98
C THR A 69 4.81 -16.55 -31.46
N GLY A 70 4.49 -17.73 -31.99
CA GLY A 70 5.44 -18.69 -32.52
C GLY A 70 5.30 -18.89 -34.03
N ASN A 71 4.82 -17.90 -34.78
CA ASN A 71 4.75 -18.00 -36.23
C ASN A 71 4.88 -16.62 -36.91
N TRP A 72 6.10 -16.09 -36.92
CA TRP A 72 6.46 -15.06 -37.89
C TRP A 72 6.74 -15.76 -39.24
N PRO A 73 6.10 -15.37 -40.35
CA PRO A 73 6.47 -15.89 -41.65
C PRO A 73 7.88 -15.38 -41.99
N LEU A 74 8.81 -16.31 -42.18
CA LEU A 74 10.10 -16.03 -42.82
C LEU A 74 9.84 -15.62 -44.27
N THR A 75 9.78 -14.32 -44.54
CA THR A 75 10.01 -13.79 -45.88
C THR A 75 11.30 -12.99 -45.82
N THR A 76 12.42 -13.66 -46.06
CA THR A 76 13.66 -12.98 -46.46
C THR A 76 13.68 -12.98 -47.97
N ASP A 77 13.35 -11.83 -48.53
CA ASP A 77 13.60 -11.42 -49.90
C ASP A 77 15.08 -11.02 -50.01
N HIS A 78 15.88 -11.81 -50.74
CA HIS A 78 16.90 -11.31 -51.67
C HIS A 78 17.58 -12.43 -52.48
#